data_AF-A0A9X2L678-F1
#
_entry.id   AF-A0A9X2L678-F1
#
_cell.length_a   1.000
_cell.length_b   1.000
_cell.length_c   1.000
_cell.angle_alpha   90.00
_cell.angle_beta   90.00
_cell.angle_gamma   90.00
#
_symmetry.space_group_name_H-M   'P 1'
#
loop_
_entity.id
_entity.type
_entity.pdbx_description
1 polymer ?
#
loop_
_entity_poly.entity_id
_entity_poly.type
_entity_poly.pdbx_seq_one_letter_code
_entity_poly.pdbx_strand_id
1 'polypeptide(L)'
;MEINKLTNHVNGHIKSTDASENSQHASKVSRAEKSPELTDKVSLENFSAKKSEELFAKIELEKQNQASFGKLKDYKAKLQAYEAAKKESPEAAKNTEIGKMLNDPEVWSKIAQNIVDK
;
A
#
# COMPACT_ATOMS: atom_id res chain seq x y z
N MET A 1 -12.96 2.14 20.80
CA MET A 1 -11.56 1.68 20.75
C MET A 1 -10.67 2.90 20.74
N GLU A 2 -9.80 3.07 21.74
CA GLU A 2 -8.98 4.27 21.93
C GLU A 2 -7.60 4.12 21.26
N ILE A 3 -7.25 5.09 20.40
CA ILE A 3 -6.09 5.06 19.50
C ILE A 3 -4.78 5.45 20.23
N ASN A 4 -4.88 5.84 21.51
CA ASN A 4 -3.78 6.39 22.31
C ASN A 4 -2.79 5.33 22.85
N LYS A 5 -2.86 4.07 22.38
CA LYS A 5 -1.99 2.96 22.84
C LYS A 5 -1.05 2.43 21.75
N LEU A 6 -0.89 3.13 20.63
CA LEU A 6 0.09 2.76 19.61
C LEU A 6 1.44 3.42 19.91
N THR A 7 2.21 2.81 20.80
CA THR A 7 3.63 3.14 21.00
C THR A 7 4.45 2.62 19.82
N ASN A 8 4.56 3.42 18.76
CA ASN A 8 5.52 3.18 17.68
C ASN A 8 6.94 3.51 18.18
N HIS A 9 7.59 2.56 18.84
CA HIS A 9 9.04 2.58 19.01
C HIS A 9 9.71 2.19 17.68
N VAL A 10 9.97 3.17 16.82
CA VAL A 10 10.86 2.99 15.67
C VAL A 10 12.29 3.04 16.17
N ASN A 11 12.79 1.91 16.68
CA ASN A 11 14.21 1.72 16.95
C ASN A 11 14.79 0.83 15.85
N GLY A 12 15.01 1.41 14.68
CA GLY A 12 15.64 0.76 13.53
C GLY A 12 16.91 1.49 13.15
N HIS A 13 18.04 1.03 13.70
CA HIS A 13 19.38 1.42 13.27
C HIS A 13 19.60 0.84 11.86
N ILE A 14 19.44 1.65 10.81
CA ILE A 14 19.70 1.23 9.43
C ILE A 14 21.21 1.34 9.20
N LYS A 15 21.91 0.20 9.24
CA LYS A 15 23.28 0.09 8.74
C LYS A 15 23.22 0.16 7.21
N SER A 16 23.68 1.27 6.63
CA SER A 16 23.92 1.34 5.18
C SER A 16 24.97 0.31 4.78
N THR A 17 24.56 -0.62 3.92
CA THR A 17 25.44 -1.50 3.16
C THR A 17 25.91 -0.76 1.93
N ASP A 18 27.18 -0.38 1.88
CA ASP A 18 27.90 -0.10 0.63
C ASP A 18 29.37 -0.48 0.84
N ALA A 19 29.73 -1.70 0.45
CA ALA A 19 31.11 -2.10 0.25
C ALA A 19 31.18 -3.35 -0.63
N SER A 20 31.08 -3.15 -1.94
CA SER A 20 31.72 -4.03 -2.90
C SER A 20 32.12 -3.20 -4.12
N GLU A 21 33.34 -2.66 -4.10
CA GLU A 21 34.25 -2.82 -5.24
C GLU A 21 35.69 -2.37 -4.88
N ASN A 22 36.57 -3.36 -4.94
CA ASN A 22 38.00 -3.35 -5.24
C ASN A 22 38.96 -2.24 -4.75
N SER A 23 39.95 -2.76 -4.04
CA SER A 23 41.30 -2.26 -3.79
C SER A 23 41.98 -1.56 -4.98
N GLN A 24 42.70 -0.45 -4.72
CA GLN A 24 44.17 -0.41 -4.71
C GLN A 24 44.71 0.95 -4.22
N HIS A 25 45.62 0.86 -3.24
CA HIS A 25 46.67 1.81 -2.82
C HIS A 25 46.84 3.14 -3.60
N ALA A 26 46.80 4.27 -2.87
CA ALA A 26 47.80 5.34 -3.00
C ALA A 26 47.75 6.33 -1.81
N SER A 27 48.92 6.62 -1.28
CA SER A 27 49.22 7.38 -0.07
C SER A 27 49.17 8.91 -0.29
N LYS A 28 48.71 9.64 0.74
CA LYS A 28 49.01 11.05 1.08
C LYS A 28 49.03 12.09 -0.06
N VAL A 29 47.99 12.94 -0.12
CA VAL A 29 48.13 14.33 -0.58
C VAL A 29 47.37 15.28 0.35
N SER A 30 48.04 16.38 0.66
CA SER A 30 47.76 17.39 1.67
C SER A 30 46.51 18.23 1.41
N ARG A 31 45.92 18.69 2.51
CA ARG A 31 44.92 19.76 2.69
C ARG A 31 44.91 20.80 1.55
N ALA A 32 43.86 20.78 0.74
CA ALA A 32 43.45 21.90 -0.08
C ALA A 32 42.33 22.68 0.62
N GLU A 33 42.44 24.00 0.56
CA GLU A 33 41.70 25.00 1.32
C GLU A 33 40.19 24.97 1.02
N LYS A 34 39.39 25.23 2.05
CA LYS A 34 37.94 25.44 1.92
C LYS A 34 37.68 26.69 1.07
N SER A 35 37.35 26.52 -0.20
CA SER A 35 36.60 27.53 -0.94
C SER A 35 35.17 27.60 -0.37
N PRO A 36 34.60 28.79 -0.13
CA PRO A 36 33.22 28.89 0.35
C PRO A 36 32.28 28.43 -0.77
N GLU A 37 31.61 27.30 -0.54
CA GLU A 37 30.45 26.87 -1.33
C GLU A 37 29.40 28.00 -1.29
N LEU A 38 29.29 28.76 -2.38
CA LEU A 38 28.06 29.48 -2.72
C LEU A 38 27.06 28.46 -3.24
N THR A 39 26.65 27.54 -2.38
CA THR A 39 25.39 26.85 -2.55
C THR A 39 24.38 27.62 -1.72
N ASP A 40 23.65 28.54 -2.35
CA ASP A 40 22.37 29.00 -1.82
C ASP A 40 21.39 27.81 -1.91
N LYS A 41 21.61 26.82 -1.04
CA LYS A 41 20.62 25.78 -0.80
C LYS A 41 19.64 26.43 0.16
N VAL A 42 18.55 26.94 -0.40
CA VAL A 42 17.35 27.25 0.37
C VAL A 42 16.91 25.93 1.01
N SER A 43 17.35 25.67 2.24
CA SER A 43 16.99 24.45 2.96
C SER A 43 15.48 24.46 3.17
N LEU A 44 14.76 23.70 2.36
CA LEU A 44 13.33 23.38 2.54
C LEU A 44 13.10 22.44 3.75
N GLU A 45 14.10 22.25 4.60
CA GLU A 45 14.07 21.34 5.75
C GLU A 45 12.95 21.71 6.75
N ASN A 46 12.50 22.96 6.73
CA ASN A 46 11.43 23.50 7.59
C ASN A 46 10.16 23.94 6.86
N PHE A 47 9.99 23.60 5.57
CA PHE A 47 8.80 24.05 4.83
C PHE A 47 7.58 23.16 5.13
N SER A 48 6.44 23.83 5.34
CA SER A 48 5.10 23.28 5.57
C SER A 48 4.63 22.22 4.55
N ALA A 49 5.40 21.99 3.48
CA ALA A 49 5.23 20.95 2.48
C ALA A 49 5.01 19.55 3.08
N LYS A 50 5.74 19.18 4.15
CA LYS A 50 5.54 17.88 4.82
C LYS A 50 4.15 17.74 5.44
N LYS A 51 3.60 18.82 6.01
CA LYS A 51 2.24 18.83 6.58
C LYS A 51 1.18 18.82 5.49
N SER A 52 1.40 19.51 4.37
CA SER A 52 0.47 19.49 3.23
C SER A 52 0.48 18.17 2.47
N GLU A 53 1.64 17.54 2.31
CA GLU A 53 1.76 16.20 1.71
C GLU A 53 1.14 15.13 2.62
N GLU A 54 1.37 15.20 3.93
CA GLU A 54 0.71 14.32 4.90
C GLU A 54 -0.82 14.49 4.86
N LEU A 55 -1.31 15.73 4.77
CA LEU A 55 -2.74 16.00 4.66
C LEU A 55 -3.31 15.46 3.34
N PHE A 56 -2.61 15.67 2.22
CA PHE A 56 -3.00 15.12 0.92
C PHE A 56 -3.04 13.58 0.95
N ALA A 57 -2.00 12.94 1.51
CA ALA A 57 -1.94 11.49 1.64
C ALA A 57 -3.09 10.95 2.49
N LYS A 58 -3.45 11.63 3.58
CA LYS A 58 -4.61 11.27 4.42
C LYS A 58 -5.92 11.36 3.64
N ILE A 59 -6.14 12.44 2.89
CA ILE A 59 -7.35 12.62 2.08
C ILE A 59 -7.45 11.56 0.99
N GLU A 60 -6.34 11.28 0.29
CA GLU A 60 -6.33 10.28 -0.78
C GLU A 60 -6.57 8.87 -0.23
N LEU A 61 -5.98 8.55 0.91
CA LEU A 61 -6.21 7.29 1.61
C LEU A 61 -7.66 7.17 2.10
N GLU A 62 -8.24 8.24 2.63
CA GLU A 62 -9.66 8.26 3.02
C GLU A 62 -10.58 8.05 1.81
N LYS A 63 -10.29 8.70 0.67
CA LYS A 63 -11.02 8.50 -0.59
C LYS A 63 -10.94 7.05 -1.05
N GLN A 64 -9.75 6.45 -1.02
CA GLN A 64 -9.55 5.05 -1.38
C GLN A 64 -10.30 4.11 -0.41
N ASN A 65 -10.31 4.42 0.88
CA ASN A 65 -11.06 3.67 1.88
C ASN A 65 -12.57 3.76 1.65
N GLN A 66 -13.11 4.94 1.37
CA GLN A 66 -14.53 5.11 1.04
C GLN A 66 -14.92 4.31 -0.21
N ALA A 67 -14.11 4.38 -1.27
CA ALA A 67 -14.35 3.60 -2.48
C ALA A 67 -14.31 2.09 -2.20
N SER A 68 -13.36 1.64 -1.39
CA SER A 68 -13.23 0.22 -1.00
C SER A 68 -14.40 -0.23 -0.13
N PHE A 69 -14.86 0.62 0.78
CA PHE A 69 -16.02 0.33 1.63
C PHE A 69 -17.33 0.29 0.83
N GLY A 70 -17.47 1.15 -0.18
CA GLY A 70 -18.58 1.10 -1.15
C GLY A 70 -18.63 -0.28 -1.84
N LYS A 71 -17.50 -0.73 -2.39
CA LYS A 71 -17.40 -2.06 -3.00
C LYS A 71 -17.77 -3.18 -2.02
N LEU A 72 -17.31 -3.10 -0.77
CA LEU A 72 -17.66 -4.08 0.27
C LEU A 72 -19.17 -4.11 0.54
N LYS A 73 -19.81 -2.94 0.64
CA LYS A 73 -21.26 -2.83 0.85
C LYS A 73 -22.04 -3.44 -0.32
N ASP A 74 -21.61 -3.18 -1.55
CA ASP A 74 -22.23 -3.75 -2.74
C ASP A 74 -22.10 -5.27 -2.77
N TYR A 75 -20.91 -5.81 -2.48
CA TYR A 75 -20.70 -7.25 -2.38
C TYR A 75 -21.52 -7.89 -1.27
N LYS A 76 -21.68 -7.22 -0.13
CA LYS A 76 -22.54 -7.69 0.96
C LYS A 76 -23.99 -7.80 0.51
N ALA A 77 -24.51 -6.84 -0.25
CA ALA A 77 -25.87 -6.90 -0.79
C ALA A 77 -26.03 -8.05 -1.78
N LYS A 78 -25.05 -8.27 -2.68
CA LYS A 78 -25.04 -9.39 -3.63
C LYS A 78 -25.04 -10.76 -2.92
N LEU A 79 -24.26 -10.89 -1.84
CA LEU A 79 -24.24 -12.12 -1.02
C LEU A 79 -25.58 -12.35 -0.30
N GLN A 80 -26.19 -11.29 0.25
CA GLN A 80 -27.50 -11.40 0.87
C GLN A 80 -28.58 -11.85 -0.13
N ALA A 81 -28.54 -11.33 -1.35
CA ALA A 81 -29.45 -11.75 -2.42
C ALA A 81 -29.25 -13.22 -2.80
N TYR A 82 -28.00 -13.69 -2.89
CA TYR A 82 -27.70 -15.11 -3.12
C TYR A 82 -28.20 -16.01 -1.99
N GLU A 83 -27.93 -15.66 -0.73
CA GLU A 83 -28.38 -16.42 0.44
C GLU A 83 -29.91 -16.43 0.57
N ALA A 84 -30.59 -15.33 0.21
CA ALA A 84 -32.05 -15.28 0.15
C ALA A 84 -32.58 -16.20 -0.95
N ALA A 85 -32.06 -16.09 -2.19
CA ALA A 85 -32.49 -16.91 -3.32
C ALA A 85 -32.21 -18.40 -3.10
N LYS A 86 -31.11 -18.74 -2.44
CA LYS A 86 -30.75 -20.12 -2.06
C LYS A 86 -31.75 -20.76 -1.10
N LYS A 87 -32.41 -19.97 -0.25
CA LYS A 87 -33.49 -20.46 0.62
C LYS A 87 -34.76 -20.77 -0.16
N GLU A 88 -34.99 -20.09 -1.29
CA GLU A 88 -36.15 -20.33 -2.15
C GLU A 88 -35.93 -21.56 -3.03
N SER A 89 -34.83 -21.61 -3.79
CA SER A 89 -34.44 -22.80 -4.56
C SER A 89 -32.98 -22.75 -5.05
N PRO A 90 -32.38 -23.92 -5.35
CA PRO A 90 -31.06 -23.98 -5.97
C PRO A 90 -30.99 -23.26 -7.33
N GLU A 91 -32.07 -23.29 -8.12
CA GLU A 91 -32.12 -22.65 -9.44
C GLU A 91 -32.24 -21.12 -9.33
N ALA A 92 -32.96 -20.62 -8.33
CA ALA A 92 -33.01 -19.18 -8.04
C ALA A 92 -31.62 -18.66 -7.63
N ALA A 93 -30.88 -19.41 -6.82
CA ALA A 93 -29.52 -19.04 -6.42
C ALA A 93 -28.57 -18.93 -7.62
N LYS A 94 -28.63 -19.87 -8.58
CA LYS A 94 -27.81 -19.86 -9.81
C LYS A 94 -28.03 -18.62 -10.68
N ASN A 95 -29.25 -18.06 -10.66
CA ASN A 95 -29.60 -16.90 -11.48
C ASN A 95 -29.15 -15.56 -10.88
N THR A 96 -28.78 -15.53 -9.59
CA THR A 96 -28.19 -14.33 -8.97
C THR A 96 -26.79 -14.04 -9.51
N GLU A 97 -26.29 -12.82 -9.32
CA GLU A 97 -24.96 -12.42 -9.81
C GLU A 97 -23.83 -13.29 -9.22
N ILE A 98 -23.88 -13.59 -7.91
CA ILE A 98 -22.92 -14.50 -7.27
C ILE A 98 -23.09 -15.92 -7.79
N GLY A 99 -24.32 -16.38 -8.00
CA GLY A 99 -24.58 -17.70 -8.59
C GLY A 99 -23.99 -17.85 -9.98
N LYS A 100 -24.07 -16.81 -10.81
CA LYS A 100 -23.43 -16.77 -12.12
C LYS A 100 -21.91 -16.82 -12.02
N MET A 101 -21.32 -16.02 -11.12
CA MET A 101 -19.87 -16.03 -10.89
C MET A 101 -19.35 -17.38 -10.38
N LEU A 102 -20.11 -18.07 -9.52
CA LEU A 102 -19.76 -19.39 -9.02
C LEU A 102 -19.84 -20.50 -10.07
N ASN A 103 -20.67 -20.31 -11.10
CA ASN A 103 -20.80 -21.26 -12.20
C ASN A 103 -19.89 -20.91 -13.40
N ASP A 104 -19.13 -19.82 -13.33
CA ASP A 104 -18.24 -19.37 -14.40
C ASP A 104 -16.85 -20.05 -14.29
N PRO A 105 -16.45 -20.89 -15.26
CA PRO A 105 -15.15 -21.54 -15.26
C PRO A 105 -13.96 -20.55 -15.28
N GLU A 106 -14.11 -19.39 -15.93
CA GLU A 106 -13.04 -18.39 -15.99
C GLU A 106 -12.74 -17.79 -14.62
N VAL A 107 -13.78 -17.60 -13.79
CA VAL A 107 -13.63 -17.14 -12.41
C VAL A 107 -12.82 -18.15 -11.61
N TRP A 108 -13.12 -19.44 -11.73
CA TRP A 108 -12.33 -20.49 -11.07
C TRP A 108 -10.89 -20.57 -11.56
N SER A 109 -10.66 -20.38 -12.87
CA SER A 109 -9.30 -20.30 -13.42
C SER A 109 -8.50 -19.15 -12.79
N LYS A 110 -9.10 -17.97 -12.67
CA LYS A 110 -8.46 -16.80 -12.03
C LYS A 110 -8.21 -17.03 -10.54
N ILE A 111 -9.14 -17.66 -9.84
CA ILE A 111 -8.97 -18.02 -8.42
C ILE A 111 -7.81 -19.00 -8.27
N ALA A 112 -7.76 -20.05 -9.09
CA ALA A 112 -6.70 -21.04 -9.04
C ALA A 112 -5.32 -20.40 -9.29
N GLN A 113 -5.21 -19.53 -10.29
CA GLN A 113 -3.98 -18.80 -10.58
C GLN A 113 -3.52 -17.93 -9.40
N ASN A 114 -4.43 -17.18 -8.77
CA ASN A 114 -4.12 -16.36 -7.59
C ASN A 114 -3.77 -17.16 -6.33
N ILE A 115 -4.10 -18.46 -6.27
CA ILE A 115 -3.70 -19.36 -5.18
C ILE A 115 -2.31 -19.93 -5.44
N VAL A 116 -2.00 -20.28 -6.69
CA VAL A 116 -0.71 -20.88 -7.08
C VAL A 116 0.41 -19.83 -7.11
N ASP A 117 0.10 -18.58 -7.47
CA ASP A 117 1.07 -17.47 -7.55
C ASP A 117 1.37 -16.82 -6.18
N LYS A 118 1.00 -17.46 -5.07
CA LYS A 118 1.31 -17.05 -3.68
C LYS A 118 2.22 -18.05 -2.99
#